data_AF-A0A4Z2EDM9-F1
#
_entry.id   AF-A0A4Z2EDM9-F1
#
_cell.length_a   1.000
_cell.length_b   1.000
_cell.length_c   1.000
_cell.angle_alpha   90.00
_cell.angle_beta   90.00
_cell.angle_gamma   90.00
#
_symmetry.space_group_name_H-M   'P 1'
#
loop_
_entity.id
_entity.type
_entity.pdbx_description
1 polymer ?
#
loop_
_entity_poly.entity_id
_entity_poly.type
_entity_poly.pdbx_seq_one_letter_code
_entity_poly.pdbx_strand_id
1 'polypeptide(L)'
;MEYTYDDDLEELCPVCGDKVSGYHYGLLTCESCKGFFKRTVQNNKRYTCAENQECKIDKTQRKRCPFCRFQKCLNVGMRLEGNNNNNNNNNSS
;
A
#
# COMPACT_ATOMS: atom_id res chain seq x y z
N MET A 1 0.80 -38.49 -10.91
CA MET A 1 -0.31 -37.74 -11.53
C MET A 1 -1.00 -36.99 -10.41
N GLU A 2 -1.14 -35.67 -10.37
CA GLU A 2 -0.72 -34.54 -11.20
C GLU A 2 -0.62 -33.35 -10.23
N TYR A 3 0.40 -32.50 -10.37
CA TYR A 3 0.47 -31.22 -9.65
C TYR A 3 -0.44 -30.23 -10.39
N THR A 4 -1.63 -29.96 -9.87
CA THR A 4 -2.48 -28.88 -10.38
C THR A 4 -2.20 -27.63 -9.57
N TYR A 5 -1.55 -26.68 -10.25
CA TYR A 5 -1.18 -25.32 -9.84
C TYR A 5 -2.21 -24.63 -8.94
N ASP A 6 -1.71 -23.95 -7.90
CA ASP A 6 -2.43 -23.01 -7.04
C ASP A 6 -3.33 -22.06 -7.87
N ASP A 7 -4.60 -22.44 -7.95
CA ASP A 7 -5.72 -21.68 -8.50
C ASP A 7 -5.93 -20.43 -7.63
N ASP A 8 -5.60 -19.27 -8.19
CA ASP A 8 -6.11 -17.95 -7.80
C ASP A 8 -6.26 -17.71 -6.29
N LEU A 9 -5.13 -17.66 -5.55
CA LEU A 9 -5.10 -16.86 -4.34
C LEU A 9 -5.31 -15.41 -4.78
N GLU A 10 -6.58 -14.98 -4.81
CA GLU A 10 -6.99 -13.68 -5.33
C GLU A 10 -6.25 -12.59 -4.53
N GLU A 11 -5.13 -12.11 -5.08
CA GLU A 11 -4.21 -11.24 -4.36
C GLU A 11 -4.96 -10.02 -3.84
N LEU A 12 -4.95 -9.83 -2.52
CA LEU A 12 -5.68 -8.75 -1.87
C LEU A 12 -4.75 -7.57 -1.63
N CYS A 13 -5.26 -6.36 -1.83
CA CYS A 13 -4.49 -5.14 -1.61
C CYS A 13 -4.01 -5.09 -0.15
N PRO A 14 -2.69 -5.08 0.11
CA PRO A 14 -2.15 -5.20 1.47
C PRO A 14 -2.54 -4.03 2.38
N VAL A 15 -2.96 -2.90 1.80
CA VAL A 15 -3.46 -1.73 2.53
C VAL A 15 -4.85 -1.98 3.12
N CYS A 16 -5.79 -2.54 2.34
CA CYS A 16 -7.21 -2.55 2.73
C CYS A 16 -7.97 -3.85 2.48
N GLY A 17 -7.32 -4.88 1.94
CA GLY A 17 -7.92 -6.18 1.64
C GLY A 17 -8.91 -6.16 0.47
N ASP A 18 -8.96 -5.10 -0.34
CA ASP A 18 -9.78 -5.05 -1.56
C ASP A 18 -9.03 -5.71 -2.72
N LYS A 19 -9.73 -6.23 -3.74
CA LYS A 19 -9.12 -6.90 -4.89
C LYS A 19 -8.07 -6.01 -5.56
N VAL A 20 -6.88 -6.55 -5.81
CA VAL A 20 -5.84 -5.82 -6.54
C VAL A 20 -6.29 -5.52 -7.97
N SER A 21 -5.90 -4.37 -8.50
CA SER A 21 -6.13 -4.02 -9.91
C SER A 21 -4.85 -4.03 -10.74
N GLY A 22 -3.67 -4.17 -10.10
CA GLY A 22 -2.38 -4.21 -10.77
C GLY A 22 -1.26 -3.66 -9.89
N TYR A 23 -0.09 -3.48 -10.50
CA TYR A 23 1.10 -2.95 -9.85
C TYR A 23 1.08 -1.42 -9.87
N HIS A 24 1.05 -0.80 -8.69
CA HIS A 24 1.02 0.66 -8.55
C HIS A 24 1.98 1.09 -7.43
N TYR A 25 2.86 2.04 -7.74
CA TYR A 25 3.76 2.65 -6.76
C TYR A 25 4.64 1.64 -6.00
N GLY A 26 5.13 0.62 -6.70
CA GLY A 26 6.10 -0.35 -6.16
C GLY A 26 5.53 -1.67 -5.62
N LEU A 27 4.20 -1.92 -5.73
CA LEU A 27 3.60 -3.22 -5.38
C LEU A 27 2.18 -3.39 -5.94
N LEU A 28 1.62 -4.61 -5.83
CA LEU A 28 0.22 -4.90 -6.18
C LEU A 28 -0.75 -4.20 -5.21
N THR A 29 -1.65 -3.35 -5.74
CA THR A 29 -2.67 -2.66 -4.94
C THR A 29 -3.99 -2.51 -5.69
N CYS A 30 -5.05 -2.14 -4.97
CA CYS A 30 -6.35 -1.81 -5.56
C CYS A 30 -6.39 -0.37 -6.09
N GLU A 31 -7.33 -0.09 -7.01
CA GLU A 31 -7.49 1.23 -7.64
C GLU A 31 -7.77 2.35 -6.63
N SER A 32 -8.49 2.04 -5.55
CA SER A 32 -8.77 3.02 -4.50
C SER A 32 -7.51 3.47 -3.76
N CYS A 33 -6.61 2.54 -3.43
CA CYS A 33 -5.37 2.85 -2.72
C CYS A 33 -4.35 3.52 -3.63
N LYS A 34 -4.26 3.11 -4.90
CA LYS A 34 -3.52 3.82 -5.95
C LYS A 34 -3.95 5.30 -6.04
N GLY A 35 -5.25 5.55 -6.26
CA GLY A 35 -5.76 6.91 -6.43
C GLY A 35 -5.63 7.76 -5.16
N PHE A 36 -5.80 7.16 -3.99
CA PHE A 36 -5.57 7.82 -2.70
C PHE A 36 -4.11 8.24 -2.56
N PHE A 37 -3.16 7.31 -2.71
CA PHE A 37 -1.73 7.57 -2.61
C PHE A 37 -1.29 8.67 -3.58
N LYS A 38 -1.70 8.57 -4.85
CA LYS A 38 -1.43 9.59 -5.88
C LYS A 38 -1.83 10.99 -5.41
N ARG A 39 -3.09 11.16 -5.00
CA ARG A 39 -3.63 12.47 -4.60
C ARG A 39 -3.00 12.99 -3.32
N THR A 40 -2.63 12.10 -2.39
CA THR A 40 -1.96 12.48 -1.16
C THR A 40 -0.59 13.05 -1.45
N VAL A 41 0.21 12.37 -2.26
CA VAL A 41 1.58 12.81 -2.59
C VAL A 41 1.57 14.04 -3.50
N GLN A 42 0.81 14.02 -4.61
CA GLN A 42 0.80 15.13 -5.58
C GLN A 42 0.30 16.45 -4.98
N ASN A 43 -0.65 16.39 -4.06
CA ASN A 43 -1.19 17.58 -3.42
C ASN A 43 -0.58 17.85 -2.04
N ASN A 44 0.51 17.16 -1.69
CA ASN A 44 1.19 17.25 -0.39
C ASN A 44 0.20 17.24 0.80
N LYS A 45 -0.80 16.35 0.75
CA LYS A 45 -1.84 16.31 1.78
C LYS A 45 -1.26 15.80 3.09
N ARG A 46 -1.47 16.59 4.15
CA ARG A 46 -1.19 16.19 5.53
C ARG A 46 -2.50 15.81 6.19
N TYR A 47 -2.54 14.63 6.78
CA TYR A 47 -3.69 14.13 7.52
C TYR A 47 -3.33 14.06 9.00
N THR A 48 -4.34 14.12 9.86
CA THR A 48 -4.21 13.89 11.30
C THR A 48 -5.15 12.76 11.67
N CYS A 49 -4.70 11.83 12.52
CA CYS A 49 -5.59 10.83 13.08
C CYS A 49 -6.44 11.48 14.18
N ALA A 50 -7.74 11.18 14.23
CA ALA A 50 -8.61 11.60 15.32
C ALA A 50 -8.50 10.67 16.56
N GLU A 51 -7.85 9.52 16.40
CA GLU A 51 -7.73 8.46 17.40
C GLU A 51 -6.25 8.24 17.78
N ASN A 52 -5.89 7.02 18.18
CA ASN A 52 -4.55 6.60 18.61
C ASN A 52 -3.56 6.26 17.47
N GLN A 53 -3.84 6.64 16.22
CA GLN A 53 -3.00 6.29 15.05
C GLN A 53 -2.92 4.78 14.72
N GLU A 54 -3.80 3.95 15.29
CA GLU A 54 -3.84 2.49 15.06
C GLU A 54 -5.15 2.05 14.37
N CYS A 55 -5.81 2.96 13.65
CA CYS A 55 -7.08 2.66 13.00
C CYS A 55 -6.95 1.49 12.00
N LYS A 56 -7.81 0.47 12.16
CA LYS A 56 -7.93 -0.63 11.21
C LYS A 56 -8.32 -0.12 9.81
N ILE A 57 -7.58 -0.56 8.80
CA ILE A 57 -7.85 -0.22 7.40
C ILE A 57 -8.33 -1.47 6.66
N ASP A 58 -9.61 -1.49 6.32
CA ASP A 58 -10.26 -2.50 5.48
C ASP A 58 -11.08 -1.84 4.34
N LYS A 59 -11.64 -2.65 3.43
CA LYS A 59 -12.40 -2.19 2.26
C LYS A 59 -13.53 -1.22 2.62
N THR A 60 -14.19 -1.43 3.75
CA THR A 60 -15.36 -0.66 4.21
C THR A 60 -14.97 0.58 5.01
N GLN A 61 -13.90 0.51 5.80
CA GLN A 61 -13.52 1.55 6.77
C GLN A 61 -12.33 2.41 6.31
N ARG A 62 -11.65 2.09 5.20
CA ARG A 62 -10.49 2.83 4.67
C ARG A 62 -10.71 4.33 4.43
N LYS A 63 -11.95 4.83 4.43
CA LYS A 63 -12.25 6.26 4.32
C LYS A 63 -12.25 7.01 5.67
N ARG A 64 -12.41 6.29 6.79
CA ARG A 64 -12.58 6.90 8.13
C ARG A 64 -11.34 7.63 8.61
N CYS A 65 -10.15 7.07 8.39
CA CYS A 65 -8.90 7.67 8.81
C CYS A 65 -7.89 7.73 7.65
N PRO A 66 -7.81 8.87 6.94
CA PRO A 66 -6.85 9.02 5.84
C PRO A 66 -5.40 9.03 6.34
N PHE A 67 -5.15 9.45 7.59
CA PHE A 67 -3.82 9.36 8.21
C PHE A 67 -3.33 7.90 8.28
N CYS A 68 -4.07 7.04 8.99
CA CYS A 68 -3.67 5.63 9.15
C CYS A 68 -3.65 4.89 7.82
N ARG A 69 -4.54 5.24 6.89
CA ARG A 69 -4.50 4.69 5.52
C ARG A 69 -3.19 5.05 4.82
N PHE A 70 -2.77 6.31 4.86
CA PHE A 70 -1.54 6.75 4.20
C PHE A 70 -0.31 6.17 4.87
N GLN A 71 -0.27 6.12 6.19
CA GLN A 71 0.79 5.42 6.92
C GLN A 71 0.87 3.95 6.52
N LYS A 72 -0.27 3.26 6.44
CA LYS A 72 -0.28 1.87 5.98
C LYS A 72 0.19 1.72 4.53
N CYS A 73 -0.14 2.64 3.62
CA CYS A 73 0.43 2.66 2.27
C CYS A 73 1.96 2.70 2.29
N LEU A 74 2.55 3.59 3.10
CA LEU A 74 4.01 3.69 3.22
C LEU A 74 4.62 2.43 3.85
N ASN A 75 4.00 1.90 4.92
CA ASN A 75 4.50 0.73 5.64
C ASN A 75 4.51 -0.54 4.79
N VAL A 76 3.56 -0.70 3.87
CA VAL A 76 3.56 -1.83 2.92
C VAL A 76 4.48 -1.60 1.71
N GLY A 77 5.15 -0.44 1.64
CA GLY A 77 6.17 -0.15 0.62
C GLY A 77 5.71 0.70 -0.57
N MET A 78 4.55 1.37 -0.51
CA MET A 78 4.15 2.26 -1.61
C MET A 78 5.08 3.48 -1.71
N ARG A 79 5.64 3.72 -2.89
CA ARG A 79 6.59 4.82 -3.17
C ARG A 79 6.39 5.40 -4.56
N LEU A 80 6.73 6.68 -4.75
CA LEU A 80 6.89 7.21 -6.10
C LEU A 80 8.16 6.60 -6.70
N GLU A 81 8.00 5.91 -7.83
CA GLU A 81 9.13 5.49 -8.66
C GLU A 81 10.02 6.71 -8.93
N GLY A 82 11.30 6.64 -8.50
CA GLY A 82 12.24 7.76 -8.55
C GLY A 82 13.03 8.02 -7.25
N ASN A 83 12.53 7.58 -6.10
CA ASN A 83 13.34 7.51 -4.86
C ASN A 83 14.06 6.15 -4.78
N ASN A 84 14.89 5.84 -5.76
CA ASN A 84 15.89 4.78 -5.62
C ASN A 84 16.97 5.30 -4.68
N ASN A 85 16.76 5.17 -3.37
CA ASN A 85 17.90 5.06 -2.47
C ASN A 85 18.54 3.71 -2.76
N ASN A 86 19.40 3.68 -3.78
CA ASN A 86 20.44 2.67 -3.92
C ASN A 86 21.39 2.81 -2.73
N ASN A 87 20.97 2.34 -1.56
CA ASN A 87 21.92 1.92 -0.54
C ASN A 87 22.44 0.56 -0.98
N ASN A 88 23.38 0.59 -1.93
CA ASN A 88 24.44 -0.39 -1.99
C ASN A 88 25.21 -0.29 -0.68
N ASN A 89 24.72 -0.92 0.38
CA ASN A 89 25.56 -1.24 1.51
C ASN A 89 26.33 -2.51 1.15
N ASN A 90 27.41 -2.30 0.39
CA ASN A 90 28.63 -3.07 0.59
C ASN A 90 29.09 -2.81 2.03
N ASN A 91 29.02 -3.84 2.88
CA ASN A 91 29.90 -4.11 4.02
C ASN A 91 29.39 -5.44 4.62
N SER A 92 30.01 -6.56 4.26
CA SER A 92 31.11 -7.16 5.02
C SER A 92 30.63 -7.80 6.33
N SER A 93 30.44 -9.10 6.27
CA SER A 93 30.98 -10.04 7.27
C SER A 93 31.37 -11.32 6.53
#